data_AF-A0A3M6VJQ5-F1
#
_entry.id   AF-A0A3M6VJQ5-F1
#
_cell.length_a   1.000
_cell.length_b   1.000
_cell.length_c   1.000
_cell.angle_alpha   90.00
_cell.angle_beta   90.00
_cell.angle_gamma   90.00
#
_symmetry.space_group_name_H-M   'P 1'
#
loop_
_entity.id
_entity.type
_entity.pdbx_description
1 polymer ?
#
loop_
_entity_poly.entity_id
_entity_poly.type
_entity_poly.pdbx_seq_one_letter_code
_entity_poly.pdbx_strand_id
1 'polypeptide(L)'
;MNAADLAQSVHRDGFVVLPTEPFQVSESIVTLVRTQVLDLYEEFMTEAANQQLDFQLREHAERLPGFYVRQGGRIDMQLRSLAFYTPWMETGKSLDMNWFENMVATWRSVLTELFAPDNFHLEYIGCVLSRPGDVDQNWHLDGVHRDQQVQEPGEINALKVVAE
;
A
#
# COMPACT_ATOMS: atom_id res chain seq x y z
N MET A 1 0.40 -26.22 -8.76
CA MET A 1 -0.88 -25.60 -9.10
C MET A 1 -0.61 -24.56 -10.18
N ASN A 2 -1.38 -24.53 -11.26
CA ASN A 2 -1.14 -23.56 -12.34
C ASN A 2 -1.82 -22.21 -12.02
N ALA A 3 -1.62 -21.19 -12.87
CA ALA A 3 -2.18 -19.85 -12.65
C ALA A 3 -3.72 -19.83 -12.63
N ALA A 4 -4.37 -20.59 -13.51
CA ALA A 4 -5.83 -20.65 -13.59
C ALA A 4 -6.44 -21.32 -12.35
N ASP A 5 -5.82 -22.40 -11.85
CA ASP A 5 -6.26 -23.08 -10.62
C ASP A 5 -6.14 -22.15 -9.39
N LEU A 6 -5.09 -21.32 -9.34
CA LEU A 6 -4.88 -20.32 -8.28
C LEU A 6 -5.93 -19.22 -8.36
N ALA A 7 -6.20 -18.68 -9.56
CA ALA A 7 -7.25 -17.70 -9.79
C ALA A 7 -8.63 -18.22 -9.38
N GLN A 8 -8.97 -19.47 -9.75
CA GLN A 8 -10.21 -20.12 -9.33
C GLN A 8 -10.31 -20.25 -7.80
N SER A 9 -9.19 -20.53 -7.13
CA SER A 9 -9.16 -20.58 -5.66
C SER A 9 -9.45 -19.21 -5.04
N VAL A 10 -8.91 -18.13 -5.62
CA VAL A 10 -9.25 -16.75 -5.18
C VAL A 10 -10.74 -16.46 -5.41
N HIS A 11 -11.31 -16.81 -6.55
CA HIS A 11 -12.75 -16.58 -6.80
C HIS A 11 -13.66 -17.37 -5.85
N ARG A 12 -13.22 -18.56 -5.42
CA ARG A 12 -13.98 -19.41 -4.50
C ARG A 12 -13.83 -18.97 -3.04
N ASP A 13 -12.60 -18.71 -2.61
CA ASP A 13 -12.24 -18.59 -1.19
C ASP A 13 -11.92 -17.14 -0.78
N GLY A 14 -11.81 -16.21 -1.74
CA GLY A 14 -11.44 -14.81 -1.51
C GLY A 14 -9.94 -14.57 -1.34
N PHE A 15 -9.11 -15.62 -1.26
CA PHE A 15 -7.65 -15.51 -1.16
C PHE A 15 -6.94 -16.77 -1.64
N VAL A 16 -5.63 -16.66 -1.90
CA VAL A 16 -4.76 -17.82 -2.15
C VAL A 16 -3.34 -17.53 -1.65
N VAL A 17 -2.65 -18.56 -1.16
CA VAL A 17 -1.21 -18.49 -0.89
C VAL A 17 -0.48 -19.05 -2.11
N LEU A 18 0.37 -18.23 -2.72
CA LEU A 18 1.14 -18.66 -3.89
C LEU A 18 2.20 -19.70 -3.49
N PRO A 19 2.36 -20.81 -4.24
CA PRO A 19 3.44 -21.74 -3.99
C PRO A 19 4.79 -21.08 -4.33
N THR A 20 5.86 -21.56 -3.67
CA THR A 20 7.23 -21.07 -3.88
C THR A 20 7.62 -21.12 -5.36
N GLU A 21 7.52 -22.27 -6.02
CA GLU A 21 7.80 -22.36 -7.45
C GLU A 21 6.48 -22.37 -8.24
N PRO A 22 6.36 -21.61 -9.35
CA PRO A 22 7.31 -20.65 -9.93
C PRO A 22 7.12 -19.18 -9.48
N PHE A 23 6.37 -18.91 -8.41
CA PHE A 23 5.89 -17.57 -8.06
C PHE A 23 6.71 -16.84 -6.99
N GLN A 24 7.80 -17.44 -6.52
CA GLN A 24 8.71 -16.83 -5.57
C GLN A 24 9.53 -15.74 -6.26
N VAL A 25 9.46 -14.53 -5.71
CA VAL A 25 10.39 -13.47 -6.04
C VAL A 25 11.77 -13.83 -5.48
N SER A 26 12.82 -13.64 -6.29
CA SER A 26 14.21 -13.81 -5.86
C SER A 26 14.50 -13.05 -4.56
N GLU A 27 15.17 -13.71 -3.62
CA GLU A 27 15.59 -13.12 -2.34
C GLU A 27 16.45 -11.86 -2.51
N SER A 28 17.24 -11.79 -3.59
CA SER A 28 18.03 -10.61 -3.92
C SER A 28 17.16 -9.38 -4.20
N ILE A 29 16.05 -9.55 -4.93
CA ILE A 29 15.09 -8.48 -5.23
C ILE A 29 14.37 -8.06 -3.95
N VAL A 30 13.92 -9.03 -3.15
CA VAL A 30 13.27 -8.76 -1.85
C VAL A 30 14.20 -7.95 -0.94
N THR A 31 15.48 -8.29 -0.89
CA THR A 31 16.48 -7.58 -0.08
C THR A 31 16.68 -6.15 -0.58
N LEU A 32 16.82 -5.94 -1.90
CA LEU A 32 16.98 -4.61 -2.48
C LEU A 32 15.77 -3.71 -2.25
N VAL A 33 14.55 -4.24 -2.39
CA VAL A 33 13.31 -3.50 -2.12
C VAL A 33 13.23 -3.15 -0.64
N ARG A 34 13.49 -4.11 0.25
CA ARG A 34 13.48 -3.89 1.71
C ARG A 34 14.43 -2.77 2.11
N THR A 35 15.67 -2.78 1.63
CA THR A 35 16.66 -1.75 1.97
C THR A 35 16.18 -0.35 1.56
N GLN A 36 15.69 -0.18 0.34
CA GLN A 36 15.22 1.12 -0.15
C GLN A 36 14.01 1.64 0.64
N VAL A 37 13.08 0.74 0.98
CA VAL A 37 11.91 1.10 1.79
C VAL A 37 12.31 1.51 3.20
N LEU A 38 13.26 0.80 3.82
CA LEU A 38 13.74 1.16 5.16
C LEU A 38 14.52 2.49 5.15
N ASP A 39 15.34 2.73 4.13
CA ASP A 39 16.03 4.02 3.98
C ASP A 39 15.04 5.19 3.86
N LEU A 40 13.95 5.01 3.10
CA LEU A 40 12.88 6.00 2.99
C LEU A 40 12.12 6.19 4.31
N TYR A 41 11.82 5.09 5.01
CA TYR A 41 11.19 5.13 6.32
C TYR A 41 12.00 5.95 7.33
N GLU A 42 13.33 5.80 7.36
CA GLU A 42 14.20 6.58 8.25
C GLU A 42 14.20 8.09 7.93
N GLU A 43 14.02 8.48 6.66
CA GLU A 43 13.84 9.90 6.30
C GLU A 43 12.53 10.45 6.85
N PHE A 44 11.43 9.70 6.73
CA PHE A 44 10.15 10.10 7.34
C PHE A 44 10.23 10.20 8.86
N MET A 45 10.91 9.26 9.52
CA MET A 45 11.11 9.30 10.97
C MET A 45 11.96 10.49 11.40
N THR A 46 12.99 10.84 10.62
CA THR A 46 13.82 12.03 10.85
C THR A 46 12.98 13.30 10.71
N GLU A 47 12.15 13.38 9.68
CA GLU A 47 11.29 14.56 9.47
C GLU A 47 10.21 14.67 10.54
N ALA A 48 9.62 13.55 10.96
CA ALA A 48 8.70 13.51 12.08
C ALA A 48 9.35 14.06 13.37
N ALA A 49 10.60 13.70 13.63
CA ALA A 49 11.35 14.20 14.78
C ALA A 49 11.64 15.70 14.65
N ASN A 50 12.02 16.19 13.47
CA ASN A 50 12.23 17.62 13.20
C ASN A 50 10.97 18.45 13.45
N GLN A 51 9.80 17.90 13.10
CA GLN A 51 8.50 18.51 13.32
C GLN A 51 7.92 18.23 14.72
N GLN A 52 8.63 17.47 15.57
CA GLN A 52 8.20 17.08 16.91
C GLN A 52 6.83 16.38 16.92
N LEU A 53 6.57 15.52 15.93
CA LEU A 53 5.32 14.79 15.82
C LEU A 53 5.25 13.68 16.86
N ASP A 54 4.29 13.79 17.78
CA ASP A 54 3.89 12.71 18.66
C ASP A 54 2.81 11.86 17.99
N PHE A 55 3.19 10.68 17.49
CA PHE A 55 2.27 9.78 16.80
C PHE A 55 1.27 9.06 17.71
N GLN A 56 1.31 9.26 19.03
CA GLN A 56 0.20 8.87 19.90
C GLN A 56 -1.01 9.81 19.75
N LEU A 57 -0.79 11.01 19.18
CA LEU A 57 -1.83 12.00 18.93
C LEU A 57 -2.40 11.82 17.52
N ARG A 58 -3.73 11.75 17.43
CA ARG A 58 -4.45 11.51 16.17
C ARG A 58 -4.19 12.61 15.14
N GLU A 59 -4.06 13.85 15.59
CA GLU A 59 -3.77 15.01 14.75
C GLU A 59 -2.37 15.00 14.12
N HIS A 60 -1.48 14.12 14.59
CA HIS A 60 -0.13 13.94 14.04
C HIS A 60 -0.01 12.75 13.10
N ALA A 61 -0.96 11.81 13.19
CA ALA A 61 -0.96 10.55 12.44
C ALA A 61 -0.81 10.70 10.92
N GLU A 62 -1.29 11.81 10.35
CA GLU A 62 -1.34 12.04 8.90
C GLU A 62 -0.67 13.38 8.50
N ARG A 63 0.18 13.92 9.38
CA ARG A 63 0.89 15.20 9.15
C ARG A 63 1.93 15.11 8.03
N LEU A 64 2.52 13.94 7.84
CA LEU A 64 3.52 13.69 6.80
C LEU A 64 2.83 13.06 5.58
N PRO A 65 2.80 13.74 4.43
CA PRO A 65 2.16 13.20 3.23
C PRO A 65 2.79 11.86 2.82
N GLY A 66 1.94 10.84 2.61
CA GLY A 66 2.39 9.49 2.28
C GLY A 66 2.91 8.66 3.47
N PHE A 67 2.85 9.18 4.70
CA PHE A 67 3.29 8.46 5.90
C PHE A 67 2.21 8.54 6.97
N TYR A 68 1.40 7.48 7.07
CA TYR A 68 0.20 7.46 7.89
C TYR A 68 0.38 6.52 9.07
N VAL A 69 0.45 7.07 10.29
CA VAL A 69 0.51 6.26 11.51
C VAL A 69 -0.90 5.88 11.93
N ARG A 70 -1.20 4.59 11.91
CA ARG A 70 -2.51 4.07 12.28
C ARG A 70 -2.62 3.87 13.78
N GLN A 71 -3.86 3.80 14.25
CA GLN A 71 -4.14 3.40 15.63
C GLN A 71 -3.43 2.07 15.92
N GLY A 72 -2.67 2.03 17.01
CA GLY A 72 -1.84 0.89 17.34
C GLY A 72 -0.39 0.97 16.88
N GLY A 73 0.05 2.09 16.30
CA GLY A 73 1.46 2.38 16.07
C GLY A 73 2.03 1.93 14.72
N ARG A 74 1.26 1.13 13.97
CA ARG A 74 1.63 0.68 12.63
C ARG A 74 1.66 1.83 11.64
N ILE A 75 2.50 1.71 10.61
CA ILE A 75 2.69 2.75 9.61
C ILE A 75 2.27 2.23 8.24
N ASP A 76 1.38 2.97 7.58
CA ASP A 76 1.06 2.79 6.17
C ASP A 76 1.84 3.86 5.39
N MET A 77 2.89 3.44 4.71
CA MET A 77 3.74 4.31 3.90
C MET A 77 3.41 4.13 2.43
N GLN A 78 3.02 5.21 1.76
CA GLN A 78 2.83 5.20 0.33
C GLN A 78 4.20 5.28 -0.35
N LEU A 79 4.44 4.44 -1.36
CA LEU A 79 5.70 4.38 -2.13
C LEU A 79 5.53 4.94 -3.54
N ARG A 80 4.34 4.78 -4.12
CA ARG A 80 3.95 5.35 -5.42
C ARG A 80 2.44 5.39 -5.52
N SER A 81 1.90 6.43 -6.16
CA SER A 81 0.49 6.49 -6.60
C SER A 81 0.43 6.80 -8.08
N LEU A 82 -0.41 6.07 -8.83
CA LEU A 82 -0.70 6.36 -10.23
C LEU A 82 -2.15 6.84 -10.43
N ALA A 83 -3.05 6.56 -9.50
CA ALA A 83 -4.48 6.80 -9.66
C ALA A 83 -5.02 8.08 -9.02
N PHE A 84 -4.27 8.72 -8.13
CA PHE A 84 -4.70 9.95 -7.48
C PHE A 84 -3.51 10.87 -7.16
N TYR A 85 -3.71 12.18 -7.34
CA TYR A 85 -2.74 13.17 -6.90
C TYR A 85 -2.62 13.06 -5.39
N THR A 86 -1.46 12.59 -4.93
CA THR A 86 -1.13 12.58 -3.50
C THR A 86 0.02 13.55 -3.33
N PRO A 87 -0.13 14.59 -2.48
CA PRO A 87 1.00 15.39 -2.07
C PRO A 87 2.12 14.47 -1.60
N TRP A 88 3.32 14.68 -2.10
CA TRP A 88 4.48 13.85 -1.79
C TRP A 88 5.44 14.65 -0.93
N MET A 89 5.95 14.06 0.14
CA MET A 89 7.06 14.64 0.87
C MET A 89 8.32 14.57 0.00
N GLU A 90 9.00 15.69 -0.21
CA GLU A 90 10.31 15.66 -0.87
C GLU A 90 11.29 14.87 0.00
N THR A 91 11.78 13.76 -0.55
CA THR A 91 12.72 12.85 0.12
C THR A 91 14.07 12.93 -0.59
N GLY A 92 15.14 12.80 0.18
CA GLY A 92 16.50 12.67 -0.36
C GLY A 92 16.74 11.28 -0.97
N LYS A 93 15.95 10.28 -0.57
CA LYS A 93 15.93 8.95 -1.20
C LYS A 93 14.96 8.89 -2.38
N SER A 94 15.40 8.18 -3.41
CA SER A 94 14.56 7.75 -4.53
C SER A 94 14.39 6.23 -4.48
N LEU A 95 13.16 5.77 -4.71
CA LEU A 95 12.87 4.35 -4.90
C LEU A 95 13.08 3.99 -6.36
N ASP A 96 13.93 3.00 -6.62
CA ASP A 96 14.05 2.40 -7.95
C ASP A 96 12.87 1.48 -8.22
N MET A 97 11.89 2.02 -8.95
CA MET A 97 10.63 1.33 -9.27
C MET A 97 10.81 0.09 -10.13
N ASN A 98 11.96 -0.08 -10.82
CA ASN A 98 12.22 -1.27 -11.63
C ASN A 98 12.19 -2.54 -10.79
N TRP A 99 12.61 -2.48 -9.52
CA TRP A 99 12.57 -3.64 -8.63
C TRP A 99 11.15 -4.10 -8.33
N PHE A 100 10.22 -3.16 -8.12
CA PHE A 100 8.81 -3.49 -7.92
C PHE A 100 8.18 -4.06 -9.20
N GLU A 101 8.51 -3.52 -10.36
CA GLU A 101 8.05 -4.04 -11.65
C GLU A 101 8.56 -5.48 -11.89
N ASN A 102 9.82 -5.76 -11.52
CA ASN A 102 10.40 -7.11 -11.56
C ASN A 102 9.69 -8.08 -10.61
N MET A 103 9.29 -7.62 -9.41
CA MET A 103 8.47 -8.45 -8.50
C MET A 103 7.12 -8.80 -9.14
N VAL A 104 6.40 -7.80 -9.67
CA VAL A 104 5.08 -7.99 -10.30
C VAL A 104 5.14 -8.92 -11.51
N ALA A 105 6.23 -8.88 -12.29
CA ALA A 105 6.42 -9.79 -13.41
C ALA A 105 6.35 -11.28 -13.00
N THR A 106 6.79 -11.61 -11.78
CA THR A 106 6.74 -12.97 -11.23
C THR A 106 5.30 -13.48 -11.04
N TRP A 107 4.37 -12.57 -10.78
CA TRP A 107 2.96 -12.90 -10.50
C TRP A 107 2.03 -12.63 -11.68
N ARG A 108 2.56 -12.12 -12.79
CA ARG A 108 1.75 -11.63 -13.92
C ARG A 108 0.79 -12.67 -14.46
N SER A 109 1.21 -13.93 -14.58
CA SER A 109 0.34 -15.00 -15.07
C SER A 109 -0.88 -15.25 -14.18
N VAL A 110 -0.72 -15.23 -12.86
CA VAL A 110 -1.84 -15.36 -11.91
C VAL A 110 -2.76 -14.16 -11.98
N LEU A 111 -2.20 -12.94 -12.03
CA LEU A 111 -3.00 -11.72 -12.16
C LEU A 111 -3.80 -11.69 -13.47
N THR A 112 -3.21 -12.12 -14.58
CA THR A 112 -3.92 -12.22 -15.87
C THR A 112 -5.10 -13.17 -15.80
N GLU A 113 -4.94 -14.36 -15.20
CA GLU A 113 -6.05 -15.30 -15.03
C GLU A 113 -7.11 -14.76 -14.05
N LEU A 114 -6.69 -14.11 -12.96
CA LEU A 114 -7.58 -13.58 -11.93
C LEU A 114 -8.50 -12.46 -12.42
N PHE A 115 -7.98 -11.58 -13.28
CA PHE A 115 -8.73 -10.42 -13.77
C PHE A 115 -9.39 -10.68 -15.14
N ALA A 116 -9.18 -11.82 -15.77
CA ALA A 116 -9.80 -12.14 -17.05
C ALA A 116 -11.35 -12.13 -16.95
N PRO A 117 -12.05 -11.68 -18.01
CA PRO A 117 -11.54 -11.19 -19.29
C PRO A 117 -11.09 -9.72 -19.27
N ASP A 118 -11.20 -9.04 -18.14
CA ASP A 118 -10.83 -7.64 -17.98
C ASP A 118 -9.31 -7.47 -17.86
N ASN A 119 -8.88 -6.22 -17.98
CA ASN A 119 -7.49 -5.84 -17.75
C ASN A 119 -7.31 -5.27 -16.35
N PHE A 120 -6.09 -5.37 -15.83
CA PHE A 120 -5.67 -4.74 -14.59
C PHE A 120 -4.55 -3.74 -14.85
N HIS A 121 -4.38 -2.81 -13.93
CA HIS A 121 -3.26 -1.89 -13.89
C HIS A 121 -2.83 -1.69 -12.44
N LEU A 122 -1.60 -1.23 -12.24
CA LEU A 122 -1.10 -0.88 -10.92
C LEU A 122 -1.71 0.45 -10.49
N GLU A 123 -2.43 0.46 -9.37
CA GLU A 123 -3.07 1.66 -8.83
C GLU A 123 -2.11 2.47 -7.95
N TYR A 124 -1.50 1.80 -6.97
CA TYR A 124 -0.51 2.36 -6.07
C TYR A 124 0.40 1.25 -5.52
N ILE A 125 1.53 1.65 -4.93
CA ILE A 125 2.37 0.78 -4.12
C ILE A 125 2.42 1.38 -2.72
N GLY A 126 2.08 0.57 -1.72
CA GLY A 126 2.25 0.90 -0.31
C GLY A 126 3.19 -0.09 0.38
N CYS A 127 3.75 0.33 1.50
CA CYS A 127 4.45 -0.51 2.44
C CYS A 127 3.79 -0.35 3.81
N VAL A 128 3.50 -1.47 4.44
CA VAL A 128 3.04 -1.51 5.83
C VAL A 128 4.23 -1.89 6.70
N LEU A 129 4.54 -1.05 7.69
CA LEU A 129 5.58 -1.33 8.67
C LEU A 129 4.95 -1.57 10.05
N SER A 130 5.23 -2.75 10.61
CA SER A 130 4.84 -3.12 11.96
C SER A 130 6.09 -3.31 12.82
N ARG A 131 6.08 -2.72 14.02
CA ARG A 131 7.16 -2.77 15.00
C ARG A 131 6.75 -3.67 16.17
N PRO A 132 7.73 -4.20 16.95
CA PRO A 132 7.42 -4.87 18.20
C PRO A 132 6.58 -3.97 19.11
N GLY A 133 5.41 -4.47 19.52
CA GLY A 133 4.45 -3.74 20.36
C GLY A 133 3.32 -3.03 19.61
N ASP A 134 3.37 -2.96 18.28
CA ASP A 134 2.21 -2.50 17.50
C ASP A 134 1.04 -3.49 17.65
N VAL A 135 -0.20 -2.98 17.63
CA VAL A 135 -1.39 -3.82 17.78
C VAL A 135 -1.97 -4.29 16.45
N ASP A 136 -2.87 -5.26 16.52
CA ASP A 136 -3.58 -5.80 15.36
C ASP A 136 -4.45 -4.73 14.68
N GLN A 137 -4.63 -4.88 13.36
CA GLN A 137 -5.63 -4.10 12.63
C GLN A 137 -7.04 -4.55 12.96
N ASN A 138 -7.97 -3.61 12.84
CA ASN A 138 -9.38 -3.93 12.72
C ASN A 138 -9.64 -4.74 11.43
N TRP A 139 -10.67 -5.59 11.46
CA TRP A 139 -11.19 -6.24 10.26
C TRP A 139 -11.63 -5.20 9.23
N HIS A 140 -11.16 -5.34 7.98
CA HIS A 140 -11.50 -4.46 6.87
C HIS A 140 -11.40 -5.22 5.54
N LEU A 141 -11.94 -4.62 4.48
CA LEU A 141 -11.75 -5.05 3.10
C LEU A 141 -10.92 -3.99 2.38
N ASP A 142 -9.87 -4.43 1.67
CA ASP A 142 -9.07 -3.54 0.85
C ASP A 142 -9.80 -3.22 -0.47
N GLY A 143 -9.87 -1.94 -0.81
CA GLY A 143 -10.43 -1.45 -2.06
C GLY A 143 -11.02 -0.05 -1.96
N VAL A 144 -10.98 0.70 -3.06
CA VAL A 144 -11.79 1.91 -3.18
C VAL A 144 -13.23 1.47 -3.41
N HIS A 145 -14.08 1.59 -2.39
CA HIS A 145 -15.52 1.50 -2.60
C HIS A 145 -15.93 2.62 -3.57
N ARG A 146 -16.05 2.28 -4.85
CA ARG A 146 -16.55 3.20 -5.90
C ARG A 146 -18.03 3.55 -5.72
N ASP A 147 -18.68 3.06 -4.67
CA ASP A 147 -19.91 3.65 -4.19
C ASP A 147 -19.60 4.85 -3.30
N GLN A 148 -19.69 6.05 -3.88
CA GLN A 148 -19.74 7.31 -3.13
C GLN A 148 -20.90 7.35 -2.10
N GLN A 149 -21.81 6.36 -2.11
CA GLN A 149 -22.94 6.24 -1.20
C GLN A 149 -22.71 5.30 0.00
N VAL A 150 -21.58 4.57 0.03
CA VAL A 150 -21.22 3.66 1.13
C VAL A 150 -19.89 4.10 1.75
N GLN A 151 -19.79 5.38 2.09
CA GLN A 151 -18.94 5.76 3.22
C GLN A 151 -19.80 5.63 4.46
N GLU A 152 -19.34 4.88 5.46
CA GLU A 152 -19.90 4.99 6.81
C GLU A 152 -19.99 6.48 7.19
N PRO A 153 -21.07 6.93 7.84
CA PRO A 153 -21.31 8.36 8.08
C PRO A 153 -20.28 8.92 9.06
N GLY A 154 -19.11 9.27 8.55
CA GLY A 154 -18.18 10.19 9.15
C GLY A 154 -18.57 11.59 8.69
N GLU A 155 -19.01 12.43 9.62
CA GLU A 155 -19.37 13.83 9.35
C GLU A 155 -18.21 14.56 8.65
N ILE A 156 -18.35 14.83 7.35
CA ILE A 156 -17.50 15.78 6.65
C ILE A 156 -18.40 16.88 6.10
N ASN A 157 -18.31 18.05 6.74
CA ASN A 157 -18.90 19.29 6.27
C ASN A 157 -18.39 19.57 4.85
N ALA A 158 -19.27 19.36 3.87
CA ALA A 158 -18.99 19.59 2.47
C ALA A 158 -18.78 21.08 2.18
N LEU A 159 -17.53 21.46 1.90
CA LEU A 159 -17.25 22.67 1.14
C LEU A 159 -17.63 22.40 -0.32
N LYS A 160 -18.78 22.94 -0.73
CA LYS A 160 -19.22 23.02 -2.13
C LYS A 160 -18.22 23.87 -2.90
N VAL A 161 -17.51 23.27 -3.86
CA VAL A 161 -16.95 24.01 -4.99
C VAL A 161 -18.04 24.07 -6.05
N VAL A 162 -18.56 25.28 -6.26
CA VAL A 162 -19.45 25.61 -7.38
C VAL A 162 -18.56 25.77 -8.61
N ALA A 163 -18.80 24.99 -9.65
CA ALA A 163 -18.22 25.25 -10.97
C ALA A 163 -19.19 26.14 -11.76
N GLU A 164 -18.67 27.25 -12.28
CA GLU A 164 -19.27 28.03 -13.38
C GLU A 164 -19.05 27.31 -14.72
#